data_AF-G3ANN2-F1
#
_entry.id   AF-G3ANN2-F1
#
_cell.length_a   1.000
_cell.length_b   1.000
_cell.length_c   1.000
_cell.angle_alpha   90.00
_cell.angle_beta   90.00
_cell.angle_gamma   90.00
#
_symmetry.space_group_name_H-M   'P 1'
#
loop_
_entity.id
_entity.type
_entity.pdbx_description
1 polymer ?
#
loop_
_entity_poly.entity_id
_entity_poly.type
_entity_poly.pdbx_seq_one_letter_code
_entity_poly.pdbx_strand_id
1 'polypeptide(L)'
;MSKADYLSKYLAAKEPAKETHKKKHKKKRTVPSSNIIIEKTNYDQPNEELLAQEQEQEQEEHEDAPVKVTAKVTPNKGFKRIDDGKTVTKQAQVQQQHQPSAPLPQQQATIYRDSSGRIIDINQKKHEYEASKQKPEVTILRTDSKELQRQEQEIFKPKTSNFEDPMLSYKQEQEDTSVSKYVYQGTKTTVNRFDIPPGYFWDGIDRSNGFEELIMRKQTEQSYNKIESANNEEYDFDLE
;
A
#
# COMPACT_ATOMS: atom_id res chain seq x y z
N MET A 1 -43.18 -57.17 -4.56
CA MET A 1 -42.40 -56.04 -3.99
C MET A 1 -43.19 -54.76 -4.22
N SER A 2 -43.52 -54.03 -3.17
CA SER A 2 -44.24 -52.75 -3.31
C SER A 2 -43.30 -51.68 -3.88
N LYS A 3 -43.85 -50.68 -4.58
CA LYS A 3 -43.08 -49.53 -5.11
C LYS A 3 -42.32 -48.79 -3.99
N ALA A 4 -42.87 -48.81 -2.77
CA ALA A 4 -42.21 -48.28 -1.58
C ALA A 4 -40.93 -49.06 -1.18
N ASP A 5 -40.93 -50.40 -1.29
CA ASP A 5 -39.75 -51.24 -1.01
C ASP A 5 -38.64 -51.06 -2.06
N TYR A 6 -39.02 -50.75 -3.30
CA TYR A 6 -38.03 -50.46 -4.35
C TYR A 6 -37.34 -49.13 -4.07
N LEU A 7 -38.11 -48.08 -3.74
CA LEU A 7 -37.57 -46.75 -3.42
C LEU A 7 -36.69 -46.73 -2.16
N SER A 8 -37.02 -47.49 -1.12
CA SER A 8 -36.20 -47.54 0.10
C SER A 8 -34.80 -48.10 -0.16
N LYS A 9 -34.68 -49.10 -1.03
CA LYS A 9 -33.40 -49.72 -1.40
C LYS A 9 -32.46 -48.78 -2.14
N TYR A 10 -33.00 -47.85 -2.95
CA TYR A 10 -32.19 -46.90 -3.73
C TYR A 10 -31.96 -45.57 -3.02
N LEU A 11 -32.86 -45.14 -2.13
CA LEU A 11 -32.69 -43.90 -1.36
C LEU A 11 -31.83 -44.07 -0.10
N ALA A 12 -31.73 -45.28 0.46
CA ALA A 12 -30.88 -45.55 1.63
C ALA A 12 -29.38 -45.73 1.29
N ALA A 13 -29.02 -45.77 0.02
CA ALA A 13 -27.65 -45.98 -0.43
C ALA A 13 -26.83 -44.67 -0.45
N LYS A 14 -26.67 -44.01 0.70
CA LYS A 14 -25.58 -43.07 0.95
C LYS A 14 -25.33 -42.85 2.44
N GLU A 15 -24.66 -43.80 3.11
CA GLU A 15 -23.75 -43.46 4.22
C GLU A 15 -22.50 -44.36 4.18
N PRO A 16 -21.28 -43.79 4.08
CA PRO A 16 -20.06 -44.56 4.27
C PRO A 16 -19.87 -44.92 5.75
N ALA A 17 -19.46 -46.16 5.99
CA ALA A 17 -19.18 -46.72 7.30
C ALA A 17 -18.19 -45.87 8.12
N LYS A 18 -18.51 -45.62 9.39
CA LYS A 18 -17.63 -44.94 10.35
C LYS A 18 -16.56 -45.91 10.85
N GLU A 19 -15.34 -45.81 10.33
CA GLU A 19 -14.15 -46.40 10.94
C GLU A 19 -13.75 -45.64 12.22
N THR A 20 -13.50 -46.38 13.30
CA THR A 20 -13.15 -45.83 14.61
C THR A 20 -11.63 -45.76 14.79
N HIS A 21 -11.03 -44.60 14.49
CA HIS A 21 -9.62 -44.34 14.85
C HIS A 21 -9.50 -43.66 16.22
N LYS A 22 -8.80 -44.35 17.15
CA LYS A 22 -8.45 -43.85 18.49
C LYS A 22 -7.60 -42.58 18.38
N LYS A 23 -8.12 -41.43 18.85
CA LYS A 23 -7.39 -40.16 18.94
C LYS A 23 -6.45 -40.17 20.16
N LYS A 24 -5.16 -39.98 19.93
CA LYS A 24 -4.17 -39.66 20.99
C LYS A 24 -4.42 -38.23 21.49
N HIS A 25 -4.49 -38.03 22.80
CA HIS A 25 -4.61 -36.71 23.41
C HIS A 25 -3.35 -35.87 23.15
N LYS A 26 -3.48 -34.79 22.36
CA LYS A 26 -2.47 -33.72 22.26
C LYS A 26 -2.92 -32.57 23.17
N LYS A 27 -2.02 -32.13 24.06
CA LYS A 27 -2.28 -31.07 25.05
C LYS A 27 -2.73 -29.78 24.35
N LYS A 28 -3.87 -29.21 24.79
CA LYS A 28 -4.38 -27.91 24.33
C LYS A 28 -3.42 -26.81 24.79
N ARG A 29 -2.84 -26.06 23.85
CA ARG A 29 -2.25 -24.73 24.14
C ARG A 29 -3.40 -23.73 24.11
N THR A 30 -3.60 -23.01 25.21
CA THR A 30 -4.53 -21.88 25.31
C THR A 30 -3.98 -20.73 24.45
N VAL A 31 -4.75 -20.27 23.48
CA VAL A 31 -4.45 -19.04 22.75
C VAL A 31 -5.10 -17.89 23.54
N PRO A 32 -4.39 -16.79 23.86
CA PRO A 32 -5.01 -15.65 24.51
C PRO A 32 -6.02 -15.00 23.56
N SER A 33 -7.26 -14.82 24.03
CA SER A 33 -8.29 -14.07 23.31
C SER A 33 -7.90 -12.60 23.24
N SER A 34 -7.69 -12.09 22.03
CA SER A 34 -7.54 -10.65 21.81
C SER A 34 -8.90 -9.97 22.03
N ASN A 35 -9.02 -9.13 23.05
CA ASN A 35 -10.15 -8.22 23.23
C ASN A 35 -10.07 -7.13 22.16
N ILE A 36 -10.65 -7.36 20.98
CA ILE A 36 -10.85 -6.33 19.97
C ILE A 36 -12.28 -5.85 20.11
N ILE A 37 -12.44 -4.64 20.64
CA ILE A 37 -13.71 -3.91 20.63
C ILE A 37 -13.78 -3.23 19.26
N ILE A 38 -14.70 -3.68 18.41
CA ILE A 38 -14.99 -3.04 17.13
C ILE A 38 -16.08 -1.99 17.41
N GLU A 39 -15.67 -0.75 17.67
CA GLU A 39 -16.58 0.38 17.68
C GLU A 39 -17.02 0.65 16.23
N LYS A 40 -18.34 0.60 15.99
CA LYS A 40 -18.93 0.96 14.70
C LYS A 40 -19.00 2.49 14.62
N THR A 41 -18.03 3.12 13.99
CA THR A 41 -18.16 4.53 13.58
C THR A 41 -18.94 4.58 12.27
N ASN A 42 -20.21 5.02 12.34
CA ASN A 42 -21.02 5.36 11.18
C ASN A 42 -20.45 6.62 10.52
N TYR A 43 -20.00 6.50 9.27
CA TYR A 43 -19.36 7.56 8.49
C TYR A 43 -20.35 8.37 7.63
N ASP A 44 -21.64 8.38 7.95
CA ASP A 44 -22.67 9.05 7.14
C ASP A 44 -23.52 10.03 7.98
N GLN A 45 -22.90 11.07 8.53
CA GLN A 45 -23.56 12.33 8.85
C GLN A 45 -22.57 13.49 8.70
N PRO A 46 -22.82 14.47 7.82
CA PRO A 46 -22.04 15.70 7.80
C PRO A 46 -22.41 16.51 9.05
N ASN A 47 -21.40 16.83 9.86
CA ASN A 47 -21.57 17.58 11.10
C ASN A 47 -21.66 19.08 10.76
N GLU A 48 -22.88 19.60 10.56
CA GLU A 48 -23.13 21.02 10.20
C GLU A 48 -22.63 22.02 11.26
N GLU A 49 -22.31 21.58 12.48
CA GLU A 49 -21.81 22.45 13.55
C GLU A 49 -20.36 22.94 13.38
N LEU A 50 -19.55 22.33 12.49
CA LEU A 50 -18.19 22.82 12.21
C LEU A 50 -18.15 23.97 11.19
N LEU A 51 -19.19 24.16 10.38
CA LEU A 51 -19.21 25.17 9.31
C LEU A 51 -19.36 26.61 9.83
N ALA A 52 -19.79 26.79 11.08
CA ALA A 52 -20.05 28.09 11.67
C ALA A 52 -18.84 28.70 12.43
N GLN A 53 -17.75 27.94 12.62
CA GLN A 53 -16.52 28.42 13.25
C GLN A 53 -15.41 28.77 12.24
N GLU A 54 -15.64 28.53 10.95
CA GLU A 54 -14.65 28.77 9.87
C GLU A 54 -14.68 30.20 9.29
N GLN A 55 -15.45 31.13 9.87
CA GLN A 55 -15.59 32.48 9.28
C GLN A 55 -14.61 33.55 9.78
N GLU A 56 -13.69 33.27 10.71
CA GLU A 56 -12.67 34.25 11.09
C GLU A 56 -11.31 33.59 11.44
N GLN A 57 -10.58 33.14 10.41
CA GLN A 57 -9.10 33.15 10.36
C GLN A 57 -8.63 32.56 9.01
N GLU A 58 -8.54 33.40 7.98
CA GLU A 58 -7.68 33.10 6.83
C GLU A 58 -6.21 33.23 7.28
N GLN A 59 -5.61 32.10 7.65
CA GLN A 59 -4.18 31.88 7.51
C GLN A 59 -4.02 30.53 6.81
N GLU A 60 -3.46 30.54 5.60
CA GLU A 60 -3.11 29.37 4.80
C GLU A 60 -2.25 28.39 5.63
N GLU A 61 -2.89 27.40 6.26
CA GLU A 61 -2.23 26.18 6.70
C GLU A 61 -1.94 25.32 5.47
N HIS A 62 -0.67 25.26 5.07
CA HIS A 62 -0.18 24.22 4.17
C HIS A 62 -0.27 22.85 4.87
N GLU A 63 -1.33 22.09 4.58
CA GLU A 63 -1.51 20.69 5.02
C GLU A 63 -0.42 19.73 4.47
N ASP A 64 0.41 20.17 3.53
CA ASP A 64 1.53 19.40 2.96
C ASP A 64 2.86 19.53 3.74
N ALA A 65 2.85 20.10 4.95
CA ALA A 65 4.07 20.20 5.74
C ALA A 65 4.46 18.83 6.34
N PRO A 66 5.69 18.31 6.09
CA PRO A 66 6.10 17.02 6.60
C PRO A 66 6.10 17.01 8.14
N VAL A 67 5.50 15.98 8.74
CA VAL A 67 5.53 15.73 10.19
C VAL A 67 6.99 15.61 10.63
N LYS A 68 7.50 16.66 11.27
CA LYS A 68 8.86 16.71 11.82
C LYS A 68 8.96 15.73 12.98
N VAL A 69 9.46 14.53 12.72
CA VAL A 69 9.84 13.58 13.77
C VAL A 69 11.06 14.16 14.50
N THR A 70 10.83 14.76 15.67
CA THR A 70 11.91 15.29 16.51
C THR A 70 12.63 14.13 17.19
N ALA A 71 13.67 13.61 16.55
CA ALA A 71 14.60 12.72 17.22
C ALA A 71 15.26 13.49 18.38
N LYS A 72 15.03 13.05 19.63
CA LYS A 72 15.77 13.55 20.80
C LYS A 72 17.24 13.12 20.69
N VAL A 73 18.01 13.84 19.89
CA VAL A 73 19.47 13.69 19.84
C VAL A 73 20.03 14.33 21.10
N THR A 74 20.41 13.52 22.08
CA THR A 74 21.18 14.02 23.22
C THR A 74 22.53 14.50 22.70
N PRO A 75 22.88 15.80 22.86
CA PRO A 75 24.16 16.29 22.37
C PRO A 75 25.29 15.63 23.15
N ASN A 76 26.27 15.09 22.44
CA ASN A 76 27.51 14.60 23.04
C ASN A 76 28.18 15.75 23.80
N LYS A 77 28.35 15.61 25.11
CA LYS A 77 28.83 16.65 26.05
C LYS A 77 30.33 17.00 25.91
N GLY A 78 30.93 16.74 24.75
CA GLY A 78 32.35 16.96 24.47
C GLY A 78 33.28 16.07 25.32
N PHE A 79 34.59 16.18 25.07
CA PHE A 79 35.60 15.53 25.91
C PHE A 79 35.85 16.38 27.16
N LYS A 80 35.75 15.75 28.34
CA LYS A 80 36.12 16.37 29.63
C LYS A 80 37.60 16.15 29.90
N ARG A 81 38.31 17.18 30.38
CA ARG A 81 39.70 17.03 30.84
C ARG A 81 39.73 16.22 32.15
N ILE A 82 40.71 15.33 32.28
CA ILE A 82 40.86 14.47 33.46
C ILE A 82 41.29 15.23 34.73
N ASP A 83 41.94 16.39 34.57
CA ASP A 83 42.48 17.17 35.69
C ASP A 83 41.39 17.99 36.40
N ASP A 84 40.56 18.71 35.63
CA ASP A 84 39.60 19.70 36.15
C ASP A 84 38.12 19.39 35.82
N GLY A 85 37.84 18.32 35.06
CA GLY A 85 36.47 17.92 34.68
C GLY A 85 35.74 18.85 33.70
N LYS A 86 36.39 19.94 33.24
CA LYS A 86 35.81 20.93 32.32
C LYS A 86 35.75 20.39 30.88
N THR A 87 34.64 20.66 30.19
CA THR A 87 34.39 20.25 28.80
C THR A 87 35.17 21.13 27.82
N VAL A 88 35.98 20.52 26.95
CA VAL A 88 36.77 21.25 25.93
C VAL A 88 35.87 21.61 24.75
N THR A 89 35.32 22.82 24.76
CA THR A 89 34.63 23.39 23.59
C THR A 89 35.69 24.05 22.70
N LYS A 90 35.76 23.69 21.41
CA LYS A 90 36.74 24.23 20.43
C LYS A 90 36.56 25.75 20.11
N GLN A 91 35.80 26.51 20.89
CA GLN A 91 35.38 27.88 20.57
C GLN A 91 35.84 28.93 21.59
N ALA A 92 37.03 28.77 22.16
CA ALA A 92 37.58 29.78 23.08
C ALA A 92 38.96 30.28 22.64
N GLN A 93 39.10 30.64 21.35
CA GLN A 93 40.21 31.47 20.84
C GLN A 93 39.74 32.35 19.67
N VAL A 94 38.63 33.08 19.81
CA VAL A 94 38.32 34.22 18.93
C VAL A 94 37.62 35.33 19.73
N GLN A 95 38.16 35.70 20.89
CA GLN A 95 37.78 36.94 21.56
C GLN A 95 39.02 37.54 22.24
N GLN A 96 39.85 38.21 21.44
CA GLN A 96 40.69 39.29 21.95
C GLN A 96 40.51 40.50 21.02
N GLN A 97 40.02 41.58 21.64
CA GLN A 97 40.18 42.99 21.28
C GLN A 97 39.26 43.56 20.18
N HIS A 98 38.12 44.11 20.60
CA HIS A 98 37.51 45.28 19.94
C HIS A 98 37.72 46.51 20.84
N GLN A 99 38.85 47.18 20.64
CA GLN A 99 39.01 48.61 20.91
C GLN A 99 38.30 49.38 19.77
N PRO A 100 37.65 50.54 20.01
CA PRO A 100 37.13 51.35 18.92
C PRO A 100 38.28 52.13 18.28
N SER A 101 39.05 51.47 17.41
CA SER A 101 40.12 52.10 16.64
C SER A 101 39.74 52.23 15.17
N ALA A 102 39.45 53.47 14.76
CA ALA A 102 39.56 54.03 13.40
C ALA A 102 38.82 53.33 12.24
N PRO A 103 38.31 54.09 11.24
CA PRO A 103 37.71 53.48 10.04
C PRO A 103 38.74 52.61 9.33
N LEU A 104 38.48 51.31 9.21
CA LEU A 104 39.35 50.39 8.49
C LEU A 104 39.55 50.90 7.05
N PRO A 105 40.78 50.92 6.52
CA PRO A 105 40.99 51.20 5.11
C PRO A 105 40.18 50.19 4.30
N GLN A 106 39.45 50.66 3.28
CA GLN A 106 38.71 49.81 2.35
C GLN A 106 39.63 48.69 1.88
N GLN A 107 39.41 47.48 2.41
CA GLN A 107 40.23 46.34 2.05
C GLN A 107 39.98 46.04 0.58
N GLN A 108 41.06 45.90 -0.17
CA GLN A 108 41.01 45.65 -1.60
C GLN A 108 40.25 44.35 -1.84
N ALA A 109 39.18 44.40 -2.64
CA ALA A 109 38.35 43.22 -2.90
C ALA A 109 39.19 42.12 -3.57
N THR A 110 39.20 40.91 -3.00
CA THR A 110 39.88 39.76 -3.58
C THR A 110 39.08 39.27 -4.80
N ILE A 111 39.65 39.44 -5.99
CA ILE A 111 39.06 39.00 -7.26
C ILE A 111 39.53 37.57 -7.55
N TYR A 112 38.59 36.64 -7.68
CA TYR A 112 38.88 35.25 -8.00
C TYR A 112 38.76 35.02 -9.50
N ARG A 113 39.70 34.27 -10.08
CA ARG A 113 39.77 33.99 -11.52
C ARG A 113 39.86 32.49 -11.78
N ASP A 114 39.32 32.03 -12.90
CA ASP A 114 39.49 30.66 -13.37
C ASP A 114 40.88 30.45 -14.01
N SER A 115 41.19 29.21 -14.39
CA SER A 115 42.44 28.87 -15.10
C SER A 115 42.56 29.53 -16.48
N SER A 116 41.48 30.12 -17.02
CA SER A 116 41.46 30.92 -18.24
C SER A 116 41.61 32.43 -17.99
N GLY A 117 41.69 32.84 -16.71
CA GLY A 117 41.84 34.22 -16.28
C GLY A 117 40.55 35.04 -16.21
N ARG A 118 39.38 34.43 -16.45
CA ARG A 118 38.07 35.09 -16.32
C ARG A 118 37.68 35.21 -14.86
N ILE A 119 37.12 36.35 -14.49
CA ILE A 119 36.69 36.65 -13.12
C ILE A 119 35.45 35.83 -12.79
N ILE A 120 35.49 35.09 -11.68
CA ILE A 120 34.38 34.27 -11.19
C ILE A 120 33.75 34.98 -9.99
N ASP A 121 32.43 35.16 -10.03
CA ASP A 121 31.66 35.53 -8.84
C ASP A 121 31.50 34.30 -7.93
N ILE A 122 32.12 34.37 -6.74
CA ILE A 122 32.09 33.27 -5.75
C ILE A 122 30.67 33.02 -5.25
N ASN A 123 29.88 34.07 -5.07
CA ASN A 123 28.54 33.94 -4.50
C ASN A 123 27.64 33.18 -5.47
N GLN A 124 27.76 33.49 -6.76
CA GLN A 124 27.05 32.80 -7.82
C GLN A 124 27.47 31.33 -7.91
N LYS A 125 28.77 31.04 -7.91
CA LYS A 125 29.27 29.67 -7.99
C LYS A 125 28.90 28.84 -6.75
N LYS A 126 28.84 29.47 -5.58
CA LYS A 126 28.38 28.84 -4.34
C LYS A 126 26.89 28.51 -4.40
N HIS A 127 26.06 29.43 -4.90
CA HIS A 127 24.63 29.20 -5.07
C HIS A 127 24.35 28.07 -6.07
N GLU A 128 25.07 28.03 -7.18
CA GLU A 128 24.97 26.93 -8.18
C GLU A 128 25.43 25.59 -7.61
N TYR A 129 26.51 25.58 -6.82
CA TYR A 129 26.96 24.38 -6.12
C TYR A 129 25.93 23.92 -5.09
N GLU A 130 25.33 24.82 -4.31
CA GLU A 130 24.27 24.49 -3.36
C GLU A 130 23.01 23.96 -4.07
N ALA A 131 22.61 24.56 -5.20
CA ALA A 131 21.49 24.10 -6.02
C ALA A 131 21.74 22.71 -6.62
N SER A 132 22.95 22.42 -7.11
CA SER A 132 23.30 21.08 -7.60
C SER A 132 23.46 20.02 -6.50
N LYS A 133 23.72 20.47 -5.26
CA LYS A 133 23.83 19.61 -4.07
C LYS A 133 22.47 19.27 -3.46
N GLN A 134 21.42 20.03 -3.78
CA GLN A 134 20.03 19.59 -3.63
C GLN A 134 19.83 18.40 -4.58
N LYS A 135 20.21 17.20 -4.12
CA LYS A 135 19.90 15.95 -4.83
C LYS A 135 18.40 15.93 -5.09
N PRO A 136 17.93 15.49 -6.27
CA PRO A 136 16.50 15.26 -6.45
C PRO A 136 16.08 14.35 -5.31
N GLU A 137 15.09 14.82 -4.55
CA GLU A 137 14.45 14.05 -3.52
C GLU A 137 14.07 12.72 -4.16
N VAL A 138 14.66 11.63 -3.67
CA VAL A 138 14.32 10.30 -4.15
C VAL A 138 12.93 10.03 -3.58
N THR A 139 11.90 10.54 -4.24
CA THR A 139 10.53 10.12 -4.01
C THR A 139 10.55 8.62 -4.21
N ILE A 140 10.19 7.88 -3.18
CA ILE A 140 10.15 6.42 -3.19
C ILE A 140 8.94 5.96 -4.03
N LEU A 141 8.84 6.45 -5.26
CA LEU A 141 7.96 5.91 -6.28
C LEU A 141 8.51 4.53 -6.58
N ARG A 142 7.85 3.51 -6.01
CA ARG A 142 8.20 2.10 -6.18
C ARG A 142 8.21 1.69 -7.66
N THR A 143 7.56 2.46 -8.53
CA THR A 143 7.54 2.36 -9.99
C THR A 143 7.71 3.74 -10.61
N ASP A 144 8.53 3.86 -11.65
CA ASP A 144 8.64 5.10 -12.44
C ASP A 144 7.27 5.45 -13.03
N SER A 145 6.90 6.74 -13.10
CA SER A 145 5.59 7.18 -13.64
C SER A 145 5.29 6.62 -15.04
N LYS A 146 6.34 6.43 -15.84
CA LYS A 146 6.25 5.83 -17.17
C LYS A 146 5.90 4.33 -17.13
N GLU A 147 6.42 3.61 -16.15
CA GLU A 147 6.13 2.18 -15.96
C GLU A 147 4.70 1.99 -15.46
N LEU A 148 4.22 2.87 -14.57
CA LEU A 148 2.82 2.86 -14.13
C LEU A 148 1.86 3.04 -15.32
N GLN A 149 2.09 4.07 -16.14
CA GLN A 149 1.27 4.32 -17.33
C GLN A 149 1.30 3.15 -18.33
N ARG A 150 2.44 2.47 -18.44
CA ARG A 150 2.56 1.26 -19.26
C ARG A 150 1.72 0.11 -18.70
N GLN A 151 1.78 -0.12 -17.39
CA GLN A 151 0.98 -1.17 -16.72
C GLN A 151 -0.51 -0.92 -16.84
N GLU A 152 -0.96 0.34 -16.74
CA GLU A 152 -2.37 0.71 -16.94
C GLU A 152 -2.84 0.44 -18.39
N GLN A 153 -1.97 0.65 -19.37
CA GLN A 153 -2.27 0.39 -20.79
C GLN A 153 -2.17 -1.09 -21.17
N GLU A 154 -1.28 -1.86 -20.53
CA GLU A 154 -1.15 -3.30 -20.68
C GLU A 154 -2.34 -4.03 -20.01
N ILE A 155 -3.51 -3.93 -20.62
CA ILE A 155 -4.67 -4.75 -20.25
C ILE A 155 -4.36 -6.20 -20.63
N PHE A 156 -4.22 -7.08 -19.64
CA PHE A 156 -4.16 -8.52 -19.87
C PHE A 156 -5.45 -8.97 -20.56
N LYS A 157 -5.36 -9.32 -21.84
CA LYS A 157 -6.49 -9.90 -22.59
C LYS A 157 -6.41 -11.42 -22.40
N PRO A 158 -7.23 -12.03 -21.54
CA PRO A 158 -7.27 -13.48 -21.46
C PRO A 158 -7.68 -14.05 -22.83
N LYS A 159 -7.17 -15.24 -23.16
CA LYS A 159 -7.53 -15.92 -24.40
C LYS A 159 -9.05 -16.10 -24.45
N THR A 160 -9.68 -15.51 -25.45
CA THR A 160 -11.08 -15.80 -25.74
C THR A 160 -11.14 -17.16 -26.42
N SER A 161 -11.25 -18.24 -25.63
CA SER A 161 -11.49 -19.56 -26.20
C SER A 161 -12.98 -19.70 -26.50
N ASN A 162 -13.39 -19.39 -27.73
CA ASN A 162 -14.72 -19.75 -28.20
C ASN A 162 -14.74 -21.27 -28.41
N PHE A 163 -15.10 -22.03 -27.38
CA PHE A 163 -15.06 -23.51 -27.41
C PHE A 163 -15.80 -24.10 -28.64
N GLU A 164 -16.82 -23.42 -29.14
CA GLU A 164 -17.67 -23.87 -30.24
C GLU A 164 -17.13 -23.53 -31.64
N ASP A 165 -16.01 -22.81 -31.77
CA ASP A 165 -15.46 -22.46 -33.09
C ASP A 165 -14.45 -23.53 -33.57
N PRO A 166 -14.79 -24.35 -34.59
CA PRO A 166 -13.86 -25.35 -35.13
C PRO A 166 -12.63 -24.72 -35.79
N MET A 167 -12.69 -23.45 -36.20
CA MET A 167 -11.57 -22.74 -36.83
C MET A 167 -10.43 -22.46 -35.83
N LEU A 168 -10.73 -22.34 -34.53
CA LEU A 168 -9.71 -22.17 -33.48
C LEU A 168 -8.75 -23.35 -33.41
N SER A 169 -9.20 -24.56 -33.75
CA SER A 169 -8.32 -25.75 -33.75
C SER A 169 -7.19 -25.67 -34.79
N TYR A 170 -7.39 -24.89 -35.86
CA TYR A 170 -6.43 -24.70 -36.94
C TYR A 170 -5.57 -23.45 -36.76
N LYS A 171 -5.93 -22.57 -35.82
CA LYS A 171 -5.23 -21.30 -35.61
C LYS A 171 -4.11 -21.50 -34.60
N GLN A 172 -2.86 -21.48 -35.06
CA GLN A 172 -1.71 -21.36 -34.16
C GLN A 172 -1.62 -19.91 -33.68
N GLU A 173 -2.28 -19.62 -32.55
CA GLU A 173 -2.10 -18.33 -31.89
C GLU A 173 -0.74 -18.29 -31.21
N GLN A 174 0.07 -17.29 -31.54
CA GLN A 174 1.28 -16.99 -30.78
C GLN A 174 0.84 -16.32 -29.48
N GLU A 175 1.06 -17.01 -28.37
CA GLU A 175 0.70 -16.47 -27.07
C GLU A 175 1.68 -15.38 -26.67
N ASP A 176 1.14 -14.23 -26.25
CA ASP A 176 1.91 -13.20 -25.55
C ASP A 176 2.37 -13.76 -24.20
N THR A 177 3.46 -14.52 -24.25
CA THR A 177 3.99 -15.30 -23.13
C THR A 177 4.73 -14.41 -22.11
N SER A 178 4.94 -13.14 -22.44
CA SER A 178 5.74 -12.20 -21.64
C SER A 178 5.15 -11.99 -20.25
N VAL A 179 3.83 -11.84 -20.14
CA VAL A 179 3.12 -11.61 -18.87
C VAL A 179 2.65 -12.92 -18.26
N SER A 180 2.14 -13.86 -19.07
CA SER A 180 1.63 -15.15 -18.58
C SER A 180 2.71 -16.03 -17.96
N LYS A 181 3.99 -15.84 -18.31
CA LYS A 181 5.13 -16.54 -17.69
C LYS A 181 5.22 -16.31 -16.18
N TYR A 182 4.78 -15.15 -15.69
CA TYR A 182 4.87 -14.80 -14.28
C TYR A 182 3.60 -15.10 -13.49
N VAL A 183 2.64 -15.79 -14.11
CA VAL A 183 1.40 -16.23 -13.49
C VAL A 183 1.54 -17.68 -13.00
N TYR A 184 0.97 -17.98 -11.85
CA TYR A 184 0.89 -19.32 -11.31
C TYR A 184 0.12 -20.27 -12.23
N GLN A 185 0.71 -21.42 -12.54
CA GLN A 185 0.15 -22.41 -13.46
C GLN A 185 -0.44 -23.65 -12.76
N GLY A 186 -0.49 -23.66 -11.42
CA GLY A 186 -0.91 -24.83 -10.66
C GLY A 186 -2.43 -24.95 -10.50
N THR A 187 -2.87 -25.56 -9.39
CA THR A 187 -4.29 -25.88 -9.16
C THR A 187 -5.16 -24.63 -9.03
N LYS A 188 -6.47 -24.83 -9.18
CA LYS A 188 -7.47 -23.76 -9.08
C LYS A 188 -7.24 -22.88 -7.85
N THR A 189 -7.15 -21.58 -8.10
CA THR A 189 -6.86 -20.54 -7.12
C THR A 189 -8.17 -20.12 -6.44
N THR A 190 -8.08 -19.54 -5.23
CA THR A 190 -9.23 -18.84 -4.64
C THR A 190 -9.56 -17.61 -5.47
N VAL A 191 -10.85 -17.31 -5.62
CA VAL A 191 -11.30 -16.10 -6.32
C VAL A 191 -11.04 -14.85 -5.47
N ASN A 192 -10.74 -13.73 -6.13
CA ASN A 192 -10.47 -12.43 -5.51
C ASN A 192 -11.29 -11.36 -6.23
N ARG A 193 -11.72 -10.32 -5.52
CA ARG A 193 -12.49 -9.18 -6.06
C ARG A 193 -11.88 -8.50 -7.29
N PHE A 194 -10.55 -8.54 -7.40
CA PHE A 194 -9.81 -7.84 -8.44
C PHE A 194 -9.38 -8.73 -9.61
N ASP A 195 -9.76 -10.01 -9.61
CA ASP A 195 -9.36 -10.99 -10.65
C ASP A 195 -7.84 -11.07 -10.93
N ILE A 196 -7.03 -10.63 -9.95
CA ILE A 196 -5.56 -10.68 -10.05
C ILE A 196 -5.13 -12.13 -9.83
N PRO A 197 -4.46 -12.77 -10.81
CA PRO A 197 -3.99 -14.13 -10.66
C PRO A 197 -2.77 -14.19 -9.73
N PRO A 198 -2.54 -15.32 -9.04
CA PRO A 198 -1.36 -15.47 -8.21
C PRO A 198 -0.09 -15.46 -9.06
N GLY A 199 1.00 -14.95 -8.48
CA GLY A 199 2.30 -14.93 -9.15
C GLY A 199 2.94 -16.33 -9.23
N TYR A 200 3.90 -16.49 -10.14
CA TYR A 200 4.60 -17.74 -10.44
C TYR A 200 5.14 -18.48 -9.21
N PHE A 201 5.61 -17.76 -8.19
CA PHE A 201 6.20 -18.32 -6.97
C PHE A 201 5.20 -18.65 -5.85
N TRP A 202 3.90 -18.52 -6.12
CA TRP A 202 2.88 -18.92 -5.16
C TRP A 202 2.88 -20.45 -4.98
N ASP A 203 2.73 -20.93 -3.73
CA ASP A 203 2.83 -22.36 -3.42
C ASP A 203 1.50 -23.12 -3.54
N GLY A 204 0.40 -22.42 -3.85
CA GLY A 204 -0.94 -23.00 -3.94
C GLY A 204 -1.66 -23.16 -2.60
N ILE A 205 -1.05 -22.80 -1.46
CA ILE A 205 -1.68 -22.88 -0.14
C ILE A 205 -2.37 -21.56 0.18
N ASP A 206 -3.69 -21.63 0.41
CA ASP A 206 -4.46 -20.50 0.90
C ASP A 206 -4.09 -20.17 2.35
N ARG A 207 -3.68 -18.92 2.58
CA ARG A 207 -3.33 -18.34 3.89
C ARG A 207 -4.26 -17.19 4.28
N SER A 208 -5.42 -17.10 3.64
CA SER A 208 -6.40 -16.06 3.90
C SER A 208 -7.12 -16.28 5.23
N ASN A 209 -7.83 -15.24 5.67
CA ASN A 209 -8.76 -15.29 6.80
C ASN A 209 -10.21 -15.62 6.38
N GLY A 210 -10.45 -15.93 5.10
CA GLY A 210 -11.79 -16.15 4.53
C GLY A 210 -12.56 -14.87 4.17
N PHE A 211 -11.96 -13.68 4.24
CA PHE A 211 -12.63 -12.41 3.92
C PHE A 211 -13.12 -12.35 2.46
N GLU A 212 -12.28 -12.72 1.49
CA GLU A 212 -12.67 -12.68 0.07
C GLU A 212 -13.82 -13.64 -0.22
N GLU A 213 -13.84 -14.83 0.41
CA GLU A 213 -14.97 -15.77 0.30
C GLU A 213 -16.28 -15.14 0.83
N LEU A 214 -16.21 -14.48 1.98
CA LEU A 214 -17.38 -13.84 2.59
C LEU A 214 -17.92 -12.71 1.72
N ILE A 215 -17.04 -11.88 1.13
CA ILE A 215 -17.46 -10.81 0.23
C ILE A 215 -18.09 -11.37 -1.04
N MET A 216 -17.48 -12.38 -1.66
CA MET A 216 -18.05 -13.03 -2.86
C MET A 216 -19.44 -13.59 -2.58
N ARG A 217 -19.61 -14.26 -1.43
CA ARG A 217 -20.91 -14.76 -0.99
C ARG A 217 -21.92 -13.63 -0.82
N LYS A 218 -21.53 -12.52 -0.17
CA LYS A 218 -22.42 -11.38 0.05
C LYS A 218 -22.82 -10.69 -1.25
N GLN A 219 -21.89 -10.59 -2.19
CA GLN A 219 -22.16 -10.04 -3.51
C GLN A 219 -23.15 -10.91 -4.29
N THR A 220 -22.98 -12.24 -4.26
CA THR A 220 -23.95 -13.18 -4.87
C THR A 220 -25.32 -13.09 -4.19
N GLU A 221 -25.37 -12.98 -2.86
CA GLU A 221 -26.62 -12.81 -2.11
C GLU A 221 -27.35 -11.53 -2.54
N GLN A 222 -26.63 -10.40 -2.63
CA GLN A 222 -27.22 -9.14 -3.09
C GLN A 222 -27.72 -9.21 -4.53
N SER A 223 -26.96 -9.82 -5.43
CA SER A 223 -27.38 -9.98 -6.82
C SER A 223 -28.61 -10.88 -6.93
N TYR A 224 -28.66 -11.94 -6.12
CA TYR A 224 -29.82 -12.83 -6.05
C TYR A 224 -31.05 -12.11 -5.52
N ASN A 225 -30.94 -11.43 -4.38
CA ASN A 225 -32.05 -10.69 -3.77
C ASN A 225 -32.61 -9.62 -4.72
N LYS A 226 -31.76 -8.96 -5.51
CA LYS A 226 -32.19 -7.98 -6.53
C LYS A 226 -33.01 -8.62 -7.65
N ILE A 227 -32.63 -9.82 -8.09
CA ILE A 227 -33.37 -10.58 -9.11
C ILE A 227 -34.68 -11.10 -8.51
N GLU A 228 -34.64 -11.61 -7.28
CA GLU A 228 -35.82 -12.10 -6.56
C GLU A 228 -36.84 -10.99 -6.32
N SER A 229 -36.42 -9.80 -5.88
CA SER A 229 -37.32 -8.65 -5.73
C SER A 229 -37.97 -8.26 -7.05
N ALA A 230 -37.20 -8.24 -8.15
CA ALA A 230 -37.74 -7.89 -9.47
C ALA A 230 -38.76 -8.92 -9.97
N ASN A 231 -38.51 -10.22 -9.73
CA ASN A 231 -39.43 -11.28 -10.12
C ASN A 231 -40.69 -11.30 -9.23
N ASN A 232 -40.55 -11.05 -7.92
CA ASN A 232 -41.69 -11.10 -6.99
C ASN A 232 -42.62 -9.89 -7.16
N GLU A 233 -42.12 -8.72 -7.54
CA GLU A 233 -42.95 -7.55 -7.87
C GLU A 233 -43.84 -7.79 -9.12
N GLU A 234 -43.47 -8.72 -10.01
CA GLU A 234 -44.27 -9.06 -11.20
C GLU A 234 -45.51 -9.93 -10.88
N TYR A 235 -45.58 -10.54 -9.69
CA TYR A 235 -46.68 -11.45 -9.31
C TYR A 235 -47.82 -10.80 -8.53
N ASP A 236 -47.79 -9.49 -8.26
CA ASP A 236 -48.94 -8.74 -7.73
C ASP A 236 -49.86 -8.34 -8.91
N PHE A 237 -50.32 -9.37 -9.64
CA PHE A 237 -51.25 -9.22 -10.75
C PHE A 237 -52.66 -9.13 -10.18
N ASP A 238 -53.21 -7.92 -10.18
CA ASP A 238 -54.54 -7.55 -9.71
C ASP A 238 -55.59 -8.63 -10.04
N LEU A 239 -55.96 -9.40 -9.01
CA LEU A 239 -57.08 -10.34 -9.05
C LEU A 239 -58.29 -9.63 -8.45
N GLU A 240 -58.90 -8.75 -9.22
CA GLU A 240 -60.18 -8.09 -8.91
C GLU A 240 -61.31 -8.58 -9.84
#